data_AF-A0A641S3A4-F1
#
_entry.id   AF-A0A641S3A4-F1
#
_cell.length_a   1.000
_cell.length_b   1.000
_cell.length_c   1.000
_cell.angle_alpha   90.00
_cell.angle_beta   90.00
_cell.angle_gamma   90.00
#
_symmetry.space_group_name_H-M   'P 1'
#
loop_
_entity.id
_entity.type
_entity.pdbx_description
1 polymer ?
#
loop_
_entity_poly.entity_id
_entity_poly.type
_entity_poly.pdbx_seq_one_letter_code
_entity_poly.pdbx_strand_id
1 'polypeptide(L)'
;NGDLKRALAACDKYPSTLANSLRFIFEHVKAGREAVSQTAGDMAARDIRTHLARIYPLSVIASLAPLIGLLGTVVGMIEAFGLVALYGDEGGASILSDSISKALITTAAGLIIAAPAIALYFIIKNRIMRMASLVEVKVEEVITKLYLDNKEEKNETEL
;
A
#
# COMPACT_ATOMS: atom_id res chain seq x y z
N ASN A 1 -7.48 4.72 -37.86
CA ASN A 1 -7.69 6.09 -37.28
C ASN A 1 -8.95 6.27 -36.43
N GLY A 2 -10.09 5.64 -36.74
CA GLY A 2 -11.34 5.79 -35.95
C GLY A 2 -11.31 5.09 -34.58
N ASP A 3 -10.67 3.91 -34.49
CA ASP A 3 -10.64 3.14 -33.24
C ASP A 3 -9.72 3.71 -32.16
N LEU A 4 -8.59 4.32 -32.54
CA LEU A 4 -7.67 4.93 -31.57
C LEU A 4 -8.34 6.09 -30.82
N LYS A 5 -9.14 6.91 -31.52
CA LYS A 5 -9.91 8.00 -30.91
C LYS A 5 -11.01 7.49 -29.98
N ARG A 6 -11.65 6.36 -30.32
CA ARG A 6 -12.65 5.71 -29.44
C ARG A 6 -11.99 5.11 -28.19
N ALA A 7 -10.81 4.51 -28.33
CA ALA A 7 -10.04 3.97 -27.22
C ALA A 7 -9.59 5.07 -26.23
N LEU A 8 -9.13 6.20 -26.74
CA LEU A 8 -8.83 7.41 -25.95
C LEU A 8 -10.06 7.92 -25.18
N ALA A 9 -11.20 8.06 -25.86
CA ALA A 9 -12.45 8.50 -25.21
C ALA A 9 -12.95 7.53 -24.13
N ALA A 10 -12.70 6.23 -24.28
CA ALA A 10 -13.00 5.23 -23.25
C ALA A 10 -12.08 5.37 -22.02
N CYS A 11 -10.81 5.74 -22.22
CA CYS A 11 -9.85 6.00 -21.14
C CYS A 11 -10.24 7.24 -20.33
N ASP A 12 -10.75 8.29 -20.97
CA ASP A 12 -11.19 9.52 -20.29
C ASP A 12 -12.40 9.30 -19.35
N LYS A 13 -13.21 8.25 -19.61
CA LYS A 13 -14.39 7.93 -18.80
C LYS A 13 -14.03 7.33 -17.43
N TYR A 14 -12.84 6.74 -17.28
CA TYR A 14 -12.42 6.08 -16.04
C TYR A 14 -10.97 6.45 -15.69
N PRO A 15 -10.72 7.49 -14.88
CA PRO A 15 -9.37 7.88 -14.44
C PRO A 15 -8.80 6.80 -13.50
N SER A 16 -8.11 5.84 -14.10
CA SER A 16 -7.45 4.72 -13.43
C SER A 16 -6.00 4.64 -13.91
N THR A 17 -5.13 4.00 -13.13
CA THR A 17 -3.73 3.78 -13.51
C THR A 17 -3.61 3.14 -14.89
N LEU A 18 -4.50 2.20 -15.20
CA LEU A 18 -4.58 1.57 -16.52
C LEU A 18 -4.96 2.57 -17.62
N ALA A 19 -5.96 3.42 -17.40
CA ALA A 19 -6.38 4.41 -18.39
C ALA A 19 -5.29 5.45 -18.66
N ASN A 20 -4.54 5.87 -17.63
CA ASN A 20 -3.41 6.78 -17.80
C ASN A 20 -2.26 6.16 -18.60
N SER A 21 -1.89 4.91 -18.31
CA SER A 21 -0.88 4.18 -19.09
C SER A 21 -1.34 3.92 -20.53
N LEU A 22 -2.60 3.53 -20.74
CA LEU A 22 -3.16 3.31 -22.09
C LEU A 22 -3.24 4.59 -22.91
N ARG A 23 -3.61 5.71 -22.30
CA ARG A 23 -3.61 7.01 -22.95
C ARG A 23 -2.23 7.38 -23.46
N PHE A 24 -1.20 7.22 -22.63
CA PHE A 24 0.18 7.47 -23.04
C PHE A 24 0.60 6.60 -24.23
N ILE A 25 0.24 5.31 -24.21
CA ILE A 25 0.49 4.36 -25.30
C ILE A 25 -0.19 4.83 -26.59
N PHE A 26 -1.47 5.20 -26.53
CA PHE A 26 -2.23 5.64 -27.71
C PHE A 26 -1.76 6.98 -28.28
N GLU A 27 -1.27 7.90 -27.45
CA GLU A 27 -0.67 9.16 -27.91
C GLU A 27 0.71 8.95 -28.57
N HIS A 28 1.44 7.89 -28.17
CA HIS A 28 2.82 7.64 -28.61
C HIS A 28 3.01 6.35 -29.43
N VAL A 29 1.95 5.82 -30.06
CA VAL A 29 1.98 4.58 -30.86
C VAL A 29 3.09 4.55 -31.92
N LYS A 30 3.42 5.71 -32.49
CA LYS A 30 4.45 5.83 -33.55
C LYS A 30 5.89 5.80 -33.01
N ALA A 31 6.08 5.90 -31.69
CA ALA A 31 7.39 5.77 -31.06
C ALA A 31 7.82 4.29 -31.01
N GLY A 32 9.08 4.01 -30.70
CA GLY A 32 9.58 2.64 -30.58
C GLY A 32 8.89 1.86 -29.46
N ARG A 33 8.55 0.59 -29.72
CA ARG A 33 7.87 -0.32 -28.77
C ARG A 33 8.50 -0.31 -27.39
N GLU A 34 9.82 -0.38 -27.34
CA GLU A 34 10.57 -0.46 -26.09
C GLU A 34 10.45 0.81 -25.24
N ALA A 35 10.55 1.99 -25.86
CA ALA A 35 10.38 3.26 -25.17
C ALA A 35 8.94 3.43 -24.63
N VAL A 36 7.93 2.99 -25.39
CA VAL A 36 6.53 3.07 -24.98
C VAL A 36 6.22 2.09 -23.85
N SER A 37 6.67 0.84 -23.94
CA SER A 37 6.49 -0.16 -22.88
C SER A 37 7.18 0.26 -21.58
N GLN A 38 8.43 0.70 -21.66
CA GLN A 38 9.18 1.17 -20.50
C GLN A 38 8.49 2.35 -19.82
N THR A 39 8.08 3.38 -20.59
CA THR A 39 7.47 4.58 -20.01
C THR A 39 6.09 4.30 -19.43
N ALA A 40 5.27 3.48 -20.11
CA ALA A 40 3.94 3.09 -19.62
C ALA A 40 4.03 2.24 -18.34
N GLY A 41 5.03 1.36 -18.26
CA GLY A 41 5.37 0.59 -17.06
C GLY A 41 5.82 1.48 -15.91
N ASP A 42 6.70 2.46 -16.17
CA ASP A 42 7.16 3.42 -15.17
C ASP A 42 6.02 4.28 -14.61
N MET A 43 5.08 4.70 -15.47
CA MET A 43 3.87 5.40 -15.06
C MET A 43 3.01 4.54 -14.14
N ALA A 44 2.72 3.29 -14.53
CA ALA A 44 1.96 2.36 -13.70
C ALA A 44 2.65 2.14 -12.35
N ALA A 45 3.97 1.93 -12.35
CA ALA A 45 4.75 1.72 -11.14
C ALA A 45 4.74 2.95 -10.21
N ARG A 46 4.77 4.18 -10.75
CA ARG A 46 4.65 5.42 -9.97
C ARG A 46 3.30 5.51 -9.25
N ASP A 47 2.21 5.19 -9.94
CA ASP A 47 0.87 5.21 -9.35
C ASP A 47 0.73 4.14 -8.25
N ILE A 48 1.20 2.92 -8.52
CA ILE A 48 1.19 1.82 -7.53
C ILE A 48 1.98 2.21 -6.29
N ARG A 49 3.17 2.81 -6.44
CA ARG A 49 3.97 3.33 -5.31
C ARG A 49 3.21 4.38 -4.51
N THR A 50 2.48 5.27 -5.18
CA THR A 50 1.65 6.29 -4.52
C THR A 50 0.54 5.64 -3.70
N HIS A 51 -0.13 4.61 -4.23
CA HIS A 51 -1.14 3.85 -3.49
C HIS A 51 -0.56 3.12 -2.28
N LEU A 52 0.62 2.52 -2.42
CA LEU A 52 1.35 1.88 -1.31
C LEU A 52 1.76 2.90 -0.24
N ALA A 53 2.20 4.09 -0.63
CA ALA A 53 2.55 5.16 0.30
C ALA A 53 1.34 5.62 1.14
N ARG A 54 0.14 5.66 0.55
CA ARG A 54 -1.09 6.03 1.28
C ARG A 54 -1.48 5.04 2.38
N ILE A 55 -1.14 3.76 2.24
CA ILE A 55 -1.45 2.73 3.23
C ILE A 55 -0.30 2.50 4.23
N TYR A 56 0.89 3.05 3.95
CA TYR A 56 2.08 2.91 4.80
C TYR A 56 1.85 3.32 6.26
N PRO A 57 1.08 4.39 6.59
CA PRO A 57 0.80 4.75 7.98
C PRO A 57 0.16 3.63 8.81
N LEU A 58 -0.64 2.73 8.22
CA LEU A 58 -1.21 1.58 8.94
C LEU A 58 -0.11 0.63 9.42
N SER A 59 0.91 0.40 8.59
CA SER A 59 2.06 -0.41 8.98
C SER A 59 2.84 0.24 10.11
N VAL A 60 2.98 1.56 10.09
CA VAL A 60 3.66 2.31 11.16
C VAL A 60 2.88 2.21 12.47
N ILE A 61 1.56 2.40 12.45
CA ILE A 61 0.70 2.26 13.63
C ILE A 61 0.77 0.84 14.18
N ALA A 62 0.73 -0.17 13.32
CA ALA A 62 0.84 -1.57 13.72
C ALA A 62 2.16 -1.88 14.45
N SER A 63 3.26 -1.23 14.06
CA SER A 63 4.56 -1.39 14.72
C SER A 63 4.73 -0.53 15.97
N LEU A 64 4.15 0.68 16.00
CA LEU A 64 4.26 1.60 17.13
C LEU A 64 3.31 1.26 18.28
N ALA A 65 2.10 0.77 18.00
CA ALA A 65 1.09 0.52 19.05
C ALA A 65 1.58 -0.46 20.14
N PRO A 66 2.28 -1.58 19.84
CA PRO A 66 2.86 -2.45 20.87
C PRO A 66 3.97 -1.76 21.67
N LEU A 67 4.79 -0.94 21.02
CA LEU A 67 5.87 -0.19 21.69
C LEU A 67 5.30 0.84 22.67
N ILE A 68 4.20 1.50 22.32
CA ILE A 68 3.47 2.40 23.21
C ILE A 68 2.86 1.63 24.39
N GLY A 69 2.28 0.46 24.14
CA GLY A 69 1.74 -0.41 25.20
C GLY A 69 2.82 -0.86 26.20
N LEU A 70 4.00 -1.23 25.68
CA LEU A 70 5.18 -1.58 26.47
C LEU A 70 5.74 -0.37 27.24
N LEU A 71 5.75 0.82 26.64
CA LEU A 71 6.11 2.04 27.37
C LEU A 71 5.17 2.24 28.57
N GLY A 72 3.88 1.98 28.41
CA GLY A 72 2.89 2.02 29.49
C GLY A 72 3.21 1.07 30.64
N THR A 73 3.78 -0.11 30.39
CA THR A 73 4.21 -0.99 31.49
C THR A 73 5.40 -0.44 32.24
N VAL A 74 6.37 0.13 31.53
CA VAL A 74 7.54 0.75 32.16
C VAL A 74 7.09 1.90 33.07
N VAL A 75 6.19 2.77 32.58
CA VAL A 75 5.66 3.88 33.37
C VAL A 75 4.88 3.37 34.59
N GLY A 76 3.97 2.40 34.40
CA GLY A 76 3.19 1.84 35.52
C GLY A 76 4.05 1.14 36.57
N MET A 77 5.14 0.49 36.18
CA MET A 77 6.10 -0.10 37.12
C MET A 77 6.88 0.97 37.89
N ILE A 78 7.27 2.09 37.25
CA ILE A 78 7.94 3.21 37.92
C ILE A 78 7.02 3.81 38.99
N GLU A 79 5.74 4.03 38.67
CA GLU A 79 4.74 4.51 39.62
C GLU A 79 4.54 3.52 40.77
N ALA A 80 4.45 2.22 40.47
CA ALA A 80 4.27 1.19 41.48
C ALA A 80 5.40 1.19 42.52
N PHE A 81 6.66 1.23 42.09
CA PHE A 81 7.81 1.28 43.01
C PHE A 81 7.88 2.60 43.79
N GLY A 82 7.50 3.72 43.18
CA GLY A 82 7.39 5.00 43.87
C GLY A 82 6.37 4.97 45.00
N LEU A 83 5.20 4.37 44.77
CA LEU A 83 4.15 4.22 45.80
C LEU A 83 4.60 3.29 46.93
N VAL A 84 5.22 2.14 46.62
CA VAL A 84 5.76 1.24 47.66
C VAL A 84 6.80 1.94 48.53
N ALA A 85 7.66 2.78 47.95
CA ALA A 85 8.64 3.56 48.71
C ALA A 85 8.02 4.61 49.66
N LEU A 86 6.81 5.10 49.35
CA LEU A 86 6.10 6.09 50.17
C LEU A 86 5.24 5.46 51.28
N TYR A 87 4.56 4.35 51.00
CA TYR A 87 3.62 3.72 51.93
C TYR A 87 4.24 2.61 52.80
N GLY A 88 5.44 2.12 52.46
CA GLY A 88 6.11 1.07 53.24
C GLY A 88 5.42 -0.29 53.16
N ASP A 89 5.61 -1.11 54.20
CA ASP A 89 5.20 -2.54 54.22
C ASP A 89 3.70 -2.75 54.49
N GLU A 90 3.01 -1.76 55.09
CA GLU A 90 1.57 -1.81 55.31
C GLU A 90 0.81 -1.42 54.04
N GLY A 91 0.36 -2.43 53.27
CA GLY A 91 -0.47 -2.24 52.07
C GLY A 91 0.30 -2.12 50.76
N GLY A 92 1.64 -2.10 50.80
CA GLY A 92 2.50 -2.05 49.61
C GLY A 92 2.22 -3.16 48.59
N ALA A 93 1.91 -4.37 49.05
CA ALA A 93 1.57 -5.50 48.16
C ALA A 93 0.26 -5.30 47.37
N SER A 94 -0.76 -4.68 47.98
CA SER A 94 -2.03 -4.40 47.30
C SER A 94 -1.92 -3.25 46.31
N ILE A 95 -1.11 -2.23 46.62
CA ILE A 95 -0.88 -1.08 45.74
C ILE A 95 -0.02 -1.49 44.53
N LEU A 96 0.99 -2.32 44.78
CA LEU A 96 1.86 -2.88 43.76
C LEU A 96 1.06 -3.74 42.76
N SER A 97 0.19 -4.63 43.25
CA SER A 97 -0.61 -5.50 42.39
C SER A 97 -1.62 -4.73 41.53
N ASP A 98 -2.23 -3.67 42.05
CA ASP A 98 -3.12 -2.78 41.27
C ASP A 98 -2.36 -2.06 40.15
N SER A 99 -1.17 -1.52 40.46
CA SER A 99 -0.33 -0.79 39.50
C SER A 99 0.20 -1.71 38.38
N ILE A 100 0.62 -2.93 38.73
CA ILE A 100 1.02 -3.95 37.74
C ILE A 100 -0.16 -4.35 36.86
N SER A 101 -1.35 -4.53 37.45
CA SER A 101 -2.55 -4.86 36.69
C SER A 101 -2.87 -3.78 35.64
N LYS A 102 -2.81 -2.51 36.03
CA LYS A 102 -2.98 -1.36 35.11
C LYS A 102 -1.92 -1.35 34.00
N ALA A 103 -0.66 -1.58 34.34
CA ALA A 103 0.43 -1.71 33.36
C ALA A 103 0.16 -2.82 32.32
N LEU A 104 -0.34 -3.98 32.74
CA LEU A 104 -0.65 -5.08 31.83
C LEU A 104 -1.82 -4.73 30.89
N ILE A 105 -2.82 -3.98 31.38
CA ILE A 105 -3.95 -3.52 30.56
C ILE A 105 -3.47 -2.59 29.45
N THR A 106 -2.50 -1.70 29.70
CA THR A 106 -1.96 -0.82 28.64
C THR A 106 -1.24 -1.61 27.54
N THR A 107 -0.54 -2.70 27.89
CA THR A 107 0.05 -3.60 26.89
C THR A 107 -1.03 -4.31 26.07
N ALA A 108 -2.04 -4.85 26.74
CA ALA A 108 -3.16 -5.49 26.06
C ALA A 108 -3.84 -4.53 25.08
N ALA A 109 -4.04 -3.27 25.47
CA ALA A 109 -4.60 -2.23 24.60
C ALA A 109 -3.72 -1.98 23.36
N GLY A 110 -2.39 -1.89 23.53
CA GLY A 110 -1.45 -1.73 22.41
C GLY A 110 -1.51 -2.89 21.41
N LEU A 111 -1.64 -4.13 21.90
CA LEU A 111 -1.78 -5.31 21.06
C LEU A 111 -3.14 -5.38 20.34
N ILE A 112 -4.22 -4.99 21.03
CA ILE A 112 -5.58 -4.93 20.45
C ILE A 112 -5.65 -3.93 19.29
N ILE A 113 -4.87 -2.85 19.33
CA ILE A 113 -4.79 -1.88 18.22
C ILE A 113 -3.86 -2.40 17.11
N ALA A 114 -2.73 -3.02 17.46
CA ALA A 114 -1.73 -3.50 16.51
C ALA A 114 -2.25 -4.62 15.59
N ALA A 115 -2.98 -5.59 16.16
CA ALA A 115 -3.50 -6.75 15.43
C ALA A 115 -4.43 -6.40 14.25
N PRO A 116 -5.49 -5.58 14.42
CA PRO A 116 -6.34 -5.17 13.30
C PRO A 116 -5.61 -4.24 12.33
N ALA A 117 -4.71 -3.37 12.80
CA ALA A 117 -3.94 -2.47 11.94
C ALA A 117 -3.06 -3.25 10.96
N ILE A 118 -2.34 -4.27 11.43
CA ILE A 118 -1.48 -5.09 10.56
C ILE A 118 -2.29 -5.97 9.61
N ALA A 119 -3.40 -6.54 10.09
CA ALA A 119 -4.30 -7.33 9.24
C ALA A 119 -4.86 -6.49 8.08
N LEU A 120 -5.36 -5.29 8.38
CA LEU A 120 -5.90 -4.38 7.37
C LEU A 120 -4.82 -3.92 6.37
N TYR A 121 -3.63 -3.60 6.86
CA TYR A 121 -2.49 -3.25 5.99
C TYR A 121 -2.19 -4.37 4.99
N PHE A 122 -2.10 -5.64 5.43
CA PHE A 122 -1.81 -6.76 4.55
C PHE A 122 -2.93 -7.03 3.53
N ILE A 123 -4.19 -6.92 3.95
CA ILE A 123 -5.34 -7.10 3.04
C ILE A 123 -5.31 -6.06 1.92
N ILE A 124 -5.15 -4.77 2.27
CA ILE A 124 -5.14 -3.68 1.28
C ILE A 124 -3.88 -3.77 0.41
N LYS A 125 -2.71 -4.03 1.00
CA LYS A 125 -1.46 -4.20 0.26
C LYS A 125 -1.58 -5.32 -0.77
N ASN A 126 -2.11 -6.49 -0.38
CA ASN A 126 -2.27 -7.62 -1.30
C ASN A 126 -3.24 -7.28 -2.44
N ARG A 127 -4.31 -6.53 -2.16
CA ARG A 127 -5.23 -6.05 -3.19
C ARG A 127 -4.56 -5.09 -4.18
N ILE A 128 -3.76 -4.14 -3.69
CA ILE A 128 -2.99 -3.21 -4.55
C ILE A 128 -2.01 -3.99 -5.42
N MET A 129 -1.28 -4.96 -4.87
CA MET A 129 -0.32 -5.78 -5.62
C MET A 129 -1.00 -6.63 -6.69
N ARG A 130 -2.18 -7.19 -6.42
CA ARG A 130 -2.99 -7.89 -7.44
C ARG A 130 -3.41 -6.96 -8.57
N MET A 131 -3.89 -5.76 -8.24
CA MET A 131 -4.26 -4.76 -9.25
C MET A 131 -3.05 -4.30 -10.06
N ALA A 132 -1.90 -4.10 -9.41
CA ALA A 132 -0.64 -3.76 -10.07
C ALA A 132 -0.25 -4.78 -11.15
N SER A 133 -0.28 -6.08 -10.79
CA SER A 133 0.02 -7.16 -11.74
C SER A 133 -0.99 -7.20 -12.91
N LEU A 134 -2.28 -6.97 -12.65
CA LEU A 134 -3.28 -6.91 -13.72
C LEU A 134 -3.04 -5.74 -14.68
N VAL A 135 -2.64 -4.57 -14.16
CA VAL A 135 -2.30 -3.41 -14.98
C VAL A 135 -1.09 -3.72 -15.86
N GLU A 136 -0.03 -4.29 -15.29
CA GLU A 136 1.20 -4.64 -15.99
C GLU A 136 0.94 -5.62 -17.15
N VAL A 137 0.21 -6.70 -16.88
CA VAL A 137 -0.17 -7.69 -17.92
C VAL A 137 -1.01 -7.02 -19.01
N LYS A 138 -1.98 -6.18 -18.66
CA LYS A 138 -2.87 -5.57 -19.64
C LYS A 138 -2.19 -4.51 -20.50
N VAL A 139 -1.27 -3.76 -19.91
CA VAL A 139 -0.41 -2.80 -20.62
C VAL A 139 0.42 -3.52 -21.67
N GLU A 140 1.10 -4.60 -21.30
CA GLU A 140 1.95 -5.36 -22.24
C GLU A 140 1.12 -6.07 -23.32
N GLU A 141 -0.07 -6.59 -22.98
CA GLU A 141 -0.99 -7.19 -23.97
C GLU A 141 -1.40 -6.16 -25.04
N VAL A 142 -1.76 -4.95 -24.62
CA VAL A 142 -2.17 -3.88 -25.55
C VAL A 142 -1.00 -3.45 -26.42
N ILE A 143 0.19 -3.23 -25.84
CA ILE A 143 1.39 -2.88 -26.61
C ILE A 143 1.70 -3.97 -27.62
N THR A 144 1.70 -5.24 -27.21
CA THR A 144 1.99 -6.37 -28.09
C THR A 144 1.03 -6.41 -29.28
N LYS A 145 -0.28 -6.31 -29.03
CA LYS A 145 -1.29 -6.28 -30.10
C LYS A 145 -1.06 -5.11 -31.06
N LEU A 146 -0.85 -3.91 -30.53
CA LEU A 146 -0.78 -2.69 -31.34
C LEU A 146 0.46 -2.62 -32.24
N TYR A 147 1.59 -3.20 -31.81
CA TYR A 147 2.82 -3.25 -32.59
C TYR A 147 2.92 -4.46 -33.52
N LEU A 148 2.22 -5.57 -33.22
CA LEU A 148 2.10 -6.69 -34.16
C LEU A 148 1.17 -6.33 -35.33
N ASP A 149 0.03 -5.70 -35.05
CA ASP A 149 -0.95 -5.28 -36.06
C ASP A 149 -0.36 -4.23 -37.03
N ASN A 150 0.41 -3.26 -36.50
CA ASN A 150 1.17 -2.30 -37.33
C ASN A 150 2.26 -2.95 -38.20
N LYS A 151 2.76 -4.13 -37.81
CA LYS A 151 3.79 -4.84 -38.57
C LYS A 151 3.17 -5.64 -39.72
N GLU A 152 1.96 -6.17 -39.53
CA GLU A 152 1.18 -6.84 -40.57
C GLU A 152 0.72 -5.84 -41.65
N GLU A 153 0.19 -4.66 -41.27
CA GLU A 153 -0.19 -3.61 -42.24
C GLU A 153 1.00 -3.13 -43.09
N LYS A 154 2.20 -3.00 -42.50
CA LYS A 154 3.40 -2.62 -43.26
C LYS A 154 3.84 -3.69 -44.26
N ASN A 155 3.75 -4.96 -43.89
CA ASN A 155 4.12 -6.06 -44.78
C ASN A 155 3.14 -6.23 -45.96
N GLU A 156 1.86 -5.90 -45.79
CA GLU A 156 0.86 -5.93 -46.87
C GLU A 156 0.99 -4.76 -47.85
N THR A 157 1.55 -3.62 -47.42
CA THR A 157 1.70 -2.43 -48.28
C THR A 157 3.00 -2.44 -49.11
N GLU A 158 3.95 -3.33 -48.79
CA GLU A 158 5.21 -3.52 -49.53
C GLU A 158 5.15 -4.67 -50.57
N LEU A 159 3.99 -5.31 -50.75
CA LEU A 159 3.69 -6.31 -51.79
C LEU A 159 2.86 -5.71 -52.92
#